data_AF-A0A9D6NTX7-F1
#
_entry.id   AF-A0A9D6NTX7-F1
#
_cell.length_a   1.000
_cell.length_b   1.000
_cell.length_c   1.000
_cell.angle_alpha   90.00
_cell.angle_beta   90.00
_cell.angle_gamma   90.00
#
_symmetry.space_group_name_H-M   'P 1'
#
loop_
_entity.id
_entity.type
_entity.pdbx_description
1 polymer ?
#
loop_
_entity_poly.entity_id
_entity_poly.type
_entity_poly.pdbx_seq_one_letter_code
_entity_poly.pdbx_strand_id
1 'polypeptide(L)'
;MRILRTYILREHVSPFFVTLGGLVAVLLIGNVIKFAELVIAKGVNPIDLLRLLLYLIPYILTFAVPMACLIAMVLAFGRLST
;
A
#
# COMPACT_ATOMS: atom_id res chain seq x y z
N MET A 1 -9.34 0.56 31.63
CA MET A 1 -8.52 1.00 30.46
C MET A 1 -8.40 0.00 29.30
N ARG A 2 -8.89 -1.25 29.37
CA ARG A 2 -8.87 -2.19 28.22
C ARG A 2 -9.81 -1.78 27.08
N ILE A 3 -10.99 -1.26 27.43
CA ILE A 3 -12.09 -0.97 26.48
C ILE A 3 -11.69 0.10 25.46
N LEU A 4 -11.15 1.24 25.91
CA LEU A 4 -10.66 2.32 25.04
C LEU A 4 -9.53 1.86 24.11
N ARG A 5 -8.59 1.05 24.61
CA ARG A 5 -7.47 0.55 23.81
C ARG A 5 -7.95 -0.34 22.66
N THR A 6 -8.90 -1.24 22.95
CA THR A 6 -9.50 -2.11 21.95
C THR A 6 -10.31 -1.31 20.93
N TYR A 7 -10.99 -0.25 21.37
CA TYR A 7 -11.75 0.63 20.48
C TYR A 7 -10.83 1.38 19.52
N ILE A 8 -9.78 2.04 20.03
CA ILE A 8 -8.81 2.79 19.20
C ILE A 8 -8.09 1.86 18.22
N LEU A 9 -7.68 0.66 18.67
CA LEU A 9 -7.05 -0.32 17.77
C LEU A 9 -8.01 -0.77 16.67
N ARG A 10 -9.29 -1.01 17.00
CA ARG A 10 -10.31 -1.41 16.02
C ARG A 10 -10.63 -0.29 15.03
N GLU A 11 -10.67 0.95 15.51
CA GLU A 11 -10.88 2.15 14.71
C GLU A 11 -9.67 2.46 13.81
N HIS A 12 -8.46 2.07 14.19
CA HIS A 12 -7.23 2.25 13.39
C HIS A 12 -7.04 1.16 12.32
N VAL A 13 -7.45 -0.08 12.61
CA VAL A 13 -7.34 -1.21 11.66
C VAL A 13 -8.11 -0.93 10.36
N SER A 14 -9.32 -0.36 10.46
CA SER A 14 -10.15 -0.02 9.30
C SER A 14 -9.46 0.95 8.32
N PRO A 15 -9.06 2.18 8.73
CA PRO A 15 -8.36 3.11 7.86
C PRO A 15 -6.98 2.60 7.44
N PHE A 16 -6.29 1.79 8.25
CA PHE A 16 -5.01 1.17 7.86
C PHE A 16 -5.14 0.28 6.63
N PHE A 17 -6.12 -0.61 6.58
CA PHE A 17 -6.31 -1.46 5.41
C PHE A 17 -6.78 -0.67 4.18
N VAL A 18 -7.59 0.36 4.37
CA VAL A 18 -8.04 1.25 3.28
C VAL A 18 -6.86 2.04 2.70
N THR A 19 -6.02 2.65 3.55
CA THR A 19 -4.86 3.44 3.09
C THR A 19 -3.77 2.55 2.52
N LEU A 20 -3.53 1.37 3.10
CA LEU A 20 -2.57 0.41 2.58
C LEU A 20 -2.99 -0.12 1.21
N GLY A 21 -4.26 -0.51 1.06
CA GLY A 21 -4.81 -0.94 -0.23
C GLY A 21 -4.75 0.17 -1.29
N GLY A 22 -5.12 1.40 -0.90
CA GLY A 22 -5.05 2.57 -1.78
C GLY A 22 -3.61 2.89 -2.22
N LEU A 23 -2.66 2.92 -1.30
CA LEU A 23 -1.25 3.16 -1.60
C LEU A 23 -0.68 2.07 -2.50
N VAL A 24 -0.89 0.80 -2.15
CA VAL A 24 -0.43 -0.34 -2.96
C VAL A 24 -1.01 -0.27 -4.37
N ALA A 25 -2.30 0.04 -4.53
CA ALA A 25 -2.93 0.19 -5.84
C ALA A 25 -2.30 1.32 -6.67
N VAL A 26 -2.16 2.51 -6.08
CA VAL A 26 -1.54 3.68 -6.76
C VAL A 26 -0.10 3.39 -7.15
N LEU A 27 0.67 2.78 -6.24
CA LEU A 27 2.06 2.39 -6.49
C LEU A 27 2.17 1.31 -7.56
N LEU A 28 1.28 0.31 -7.57
CA LEU A 28 1.24 -0.69 -8.64
C LEU A 28 0.98 -0.04 -10.00
N ILE A 29 -0.03 0.84 -10.11
CA ILE A 29 -0.36 1.53 -11.37
C ILE A 29 0.84 2.34 -11.87
N GLY A 30 1.47 3.13 -10.99
CA GLY A 30 2.64 3.93 -11.34
C GLY A 30 3.86 3.09 -11.75
N ASN A 31 4.04 1.93 -11.12
CA ASN A 31 5.12 1.02 -11.48
C ASN A 31 4.87 0.30 -12.81
N VAL A 32 3.64 -0.15 -13.09
CA VAL A 32 3.29 -0.79 -14.37
C VAL A 32 3.69 0.09 -15.56
N ILE A 33 3.47 1.40 -15.46
CA ILE A 33 3.85 2.37 -16.50
C ILE A 33 5.38 2.41 -16.69
N LYS A 34 6.14 2.50 -15.59
CA LYS A 34 7.62 2.49 -15.63
C LYS A 34 8.21 1.18 -16.15
N PHE A 35 7.61 0.05 -15.79
CA PHE A 35 8.04 -1.25 -16.25
C PHE A 35 7.67 -1.50 -17.71
N ALA A 36 6.53 -0.99 -18.20
CA ALA A 36 6.18 -1.03 -19.61
C ALA A 36 7.25 -0.33 -20.48
N GLU A 37 7.75 0.83 -20.07
CA GLU A 37 8.86 1.51 -20.77
C GLU A 37 10.16 0.68 -20.77
N LEU A 38 10.50 0.06 -19.64
CA LEU A 38 11.67 -0.83 -19.52
C LEU A 38 11.55 -2.11 -20.38
N VAL A 39 10.33 -2.62 -20.55
CA VAL A 39 10.03 -3.82 -21.35
C VAL A 39 10.02 -3.51 -22.83
N ILE A 40 9.49 -2.36 -23.25
CA ILE A 40 9.57 -1.86 -24.63
C ILE A 40 11.04 -1.63 -25.03
N ALA A 41 11.88 -1.14 -24.11
CA ALA A 41 13.30 -0.90 -24.36
C ALA A 41 14.16 -2.19 -24.43
N LYS A 42 13.74 -3.31 -23.83
CA LYS A 42 14.53 -4.56 -23.74
C LYS A 42 13.92 -5.81 -24.40
N GLY A 43 12.69 -5.77 -24.91
CA GLY A 43 12.08 -6.90 -25.62
C GLY A 43 11.87 -8.15 -24.76
N VAL A 44 11.44 -7.97 -23.51
CA VAL A 44 11.36 -9.04 -22.50
C VAL A 44 10.03 -9.80 -22.59
N ASN A 45 10.08 -11.13 -22.42
CA ASN A 45 8.89 -12.00 -22.43
C ASN A 45 7.84 -11.56 -21.38
N PRO A 46 6.53 -11.64 -21.69
CA PRO A 46 5.45 -11.25 -20.76
C PRO A 46 5.41 -12.09 -19.47
N ILE A 47 6.00 -13.28 -19.47
CA ILE A 47 6.12 -14.15 -18.29
C ILE A 47 7.14 -13.58 -17.29
N ASP A 48 8.25 -13.03 -17.78
CA ASP A 48 9.27 -12.39 -16.94
C ASP A 48 8.74 -11.06 -16.38
N LEU A 49 7.90 -10.35 -17.14
CA LEU A 49 7.17 -9.18 -16.65
C LEU A 49 6.31 -9.53 -15.44
N LEU A 50 5.53 -10.63 -15.49
CA LEU A 50 4.69 -11.04 -14.38
C LEU A 50 5.51 -11.39 -13.13
N ARG A 51 6.64 -12.08 -13.30
CA ARG A 51 7.59 -12.37 -12.20
C ARG A 51 8.16 -11.11 -11.59
N LEU A 52 8.54 -10.13 -12.41
CA LEU A 52 9.06 -8.85 -11.96
C LEU A 52 8.00 -8.08 -11.15
N LEU A 53 6.75 -8.10 -11.62
CA LEU A 53 5.61 -7.48 -10.94
C LEU A 53 5.36 -8.13 -9.58
N LEU A 54 5.44 -9.47 -9.49
CA LEU A 54 5.33 -10.21 -8.23
C LEU A 54 6.48 -9.89 -7.26
N TYR A 55 7.72 -9.77 -7.74
CA TYR A 55 8.85 -9.37 -6.90
C TYR A 55 8.77 -7.92 -6.41
N LEU A 56 8.02 -7.08 -7.12
CA LEU A 56 7.84 -5.69 -6.75
C LEU A 56 6.85 -5.50 -5.60
N ILE A 57 5.84 -6.36 -5.47
CA ILE A 57 4.84 -6.30 -4.38
C ILE A 57 5.49 -6.25 -2.98
N PRO A 58 6.41 -7.16 -2.60
CA PRO A 58 7.06 -7.12 -1.29
C PRO A 58 7.96 -5.88 -1.11
N TYR A 59 8.60 -5.40 -2.18
CA TYR A 59 9.36 -4.16 -2.14
C TYR A 59 8.45 -2.96 -1.86
N ILE A 60 7.31 -2.88 -2.55
CA ILE A 60 6.29 -1.84 -2.34
C ILE A 60 5.75 -1.87 -0.91
N LEU A 61 5.46 -3.06 -0.39
CA LEU A 61 4.97 -3.23 0.98
C LEU A 61 5.94 -2.69 2.03
N THR A 62 7.25 -2.81 1.80
CA THR A 62 8.28 -2.39 2.78
C THR A 62 8.18 -0.90 3.11
N PHE A 63 7.81 -0.05 2.14
CA PHE A 63 7.59 1.37 2.37
C PHE A 63 6.11 1.76 2.45
N ALA A 64 5.20 1.04 1.80
CA ALA A 64 3.78 1.31 1.86
C ALA A 64 3.20 1.03 3.26
N VAL A 65 3.71 0.03 3.99
CA VAL A 65 3.27 -0.27 5.37
C VAL A 65 3.50 0.91 6.33
N PRO A 66 4.72 1.46 6.48
CA PRO A 66 4.93 2.60 7.37
C PRO A 66 4.19 3.87 6.91
N MET A 67 4.09 4.11 5.59
CA MET A 67 3.31 5.23 5.06
C MET A 67 1.81 5.09 5.35
N ALA A 68 1.24 3.91 5.11
CA ALA A 68 -0.17 3.62 5.38
C ALA A 68 -0.49 3.76 6.87
N CYS A 69 0.43 3.34 7.74
CA CYS A 69 0.31 3.49 9.19
C CYS A 69 0.17 4.97 9.60
N LEU A 70 1.02 5.85 9.05
CA LEU A 70 0.96 7.28 9.32
C LEU A 70 -0.38 7.89 8.87
N ILE A 71 -0.80 7.61 7.63
CA ILE A 71 -2.07 8.14 7.09
C ILE A 71 -3.26 7.60 7.88
N ALA A 72 -3.25 6.32 8.21
CA ALA A 72 -4.30 5.69 9.00
C ALA A 72 -4.39 6.24 10.41
N MET A 73 -3.27 6.63 11.02
CA MET A 73 -3.23 7.24 12.33
C MET A 73 -3.90 8.62 12.29
N VAL A 74 -3.57 9.44 11.29
CA VAL A 74 -4.19 10.74 11.06
C VAL A 74 -5.71 10.60 10.82
N LEU A 75 -6.12 9.65 9.98
CA LEU A 75 -7.54 9.40 9.71
C LEU A 75 -8.31 8.88 10.92
N ALA A 76 -7.74 7.95 11.69
CA ALA A 76 -8.37 7.41 12.89
C ALA A 76 -8.57 8.49 13.96
N PHE A 77 -7.56 9.33 14.21
CA PHE A 77 -7.70 10.46 15.13
C PHE A 77 -8.64 11.54 14.58
N GLY A 78 -8.67 11.79 13.27
CA GLY A 78 -9.64 12.70 12.65
C GLY A 78 -11.08 12.24 12.87
N ARG A 79 -11.35 10.94 12.72
CA ARG A 79 -12.67 10.34 12.98
C ARG A 79 -13.07 10.39 14.46
N LEU A 80 -12.12 10.26 15.38
CA LEU A 80 -12.36 10.35 16.82
C LEU A 80 -12.56 11.79 17.32
N SER A 81 -12.10 12.79 16.55
CA SER A 81 -12.25 14.20 16.87
C SER A 81 -13.59 14.79 16.41
N THR A 82 -14.37 14.04 15.61
CA THR A 82 -15.70 14.43 15.14
C THR A 82 -16.76 13.68 15.92
#